data_AF-A0A833E440-F1
#
_entry.id   AF-A0A833E440-F1
#
_cell.length_a   1.000
_cell.length_b   1.000
_cell.length_c   1.000
_cell.angle_alpha   90.00
_cell.angle_beta   90.00
_cell.angle_gamma   90.00
#
_symmetry.space_group_name_H-M   'P 1'
#
loop_
_entity.id
_entity.type
_entity.pdbx_description
1 polymer ?
#
loop_
_entity_poly.entity_id
_entity_poly.type
_entity_poly.pdbx_seq_one_letter_code
_entity_poly.pdbx_strand_id
1 'polypeptide(L)'
;GRGKTVIAEAVIPREIVEKKLKTTPEMIAEVNYRKNLVGSAQAGSYGFNAHFANIVGAIFLATGQDEAQITEGAHGITLAEVTLEGDLYISITMPSLEIGTVGGGTRVPSQREALSIMGVAGGGEPAGINAKKFAEIVAGAVLAGELSLLAAIAAKHLAKAHKELGR
;
A
#
# COMPACT_ATOMS: atom_id res chain seq x y z
N GLY A 1 -9.84 12.02 9.65
CA GLY A 1 -9.08 11.95 8.40
C GLY A 1 -9.13 13.28 7.66
N ARG A 2 -8.30 13.44 6.63
CA ARG A 2 -8.20 14.63 5.76
C ARG A 2 -8.14 14.16 4.29
N GLY A 3 -8.84 14.82 3.37
CA GLY A 3 -8.95 14.28 2.00
C GLY A 3 -9.82 13.02 1.95
N LYS A 4 -9.27 11.89 1.47
CA LYS A 4 -9.98 10.62 1.34
C LYS A 4 -9.51 9.62 2.41
N THR A 5 -10.47 9.01 3.10
CA THR A 5 -10.23 7.78 3.85
C THR A 5 -10.47 6.61 2.90
N VAL A 6 -9.47 5.75 2.72
CA VAL A 6 -9.56 4.58 1.84
C VAL A 6 -9.01 3.34 2.54
N ILE A 7 -9.69 2.22 2.29
CA ILE A 7 -9.29 0.88 2.74
C ILE A 7 -9.17 0.02 1.48
N ALA A 8 -8.11 -0.76 1.39
CA ALA A 8 -7.95 -1.78 0.37
C ALA A 8 -7.55 -3.10 1.03
N GLU A 9 -8.15 -4.19 0.60
CA GLU A 9 -7.95 -5.52 1.17
C GLU A 9 -7.91 -6.61 0.10
N ALA A 10 -7.24 -7.70 0.40
CA ALA A 10 -7.17 -8.88 -0.45
C ALA A 10 -6.95 -10.16 0.37
N VAL A 11 -7.45 -11.27 -0.15
CA VAL A 11 -7.07 -12.61 0.29
C VAL A 11 -6.17 -13.22 -0.79
N ILE A 12 -4.95 -13.57 -0.42
CA ILE A 12 -3.95 -14.16 -1.30
C ILE A 12 -3.85 -15.65 -0.99
N PRO A 13 -4.17 -16.55 -1.94
CA PRO A 13 -4.09 -17.98 -1.72
C PRO A 13 -2.68 -18.41 -1.28
N ARG A 14 -2.58 -19.33 -0.32
CA ARG A 14 -1.30 -19.86 0.18
C ARG A 14 -0.38 -20.29 -0.94
N GLU A 15 -0.92 -20.99 -1.93
CA GLU A 15 -0.16 -21.46 -3.09
C GLU A 15 0.52 -20.30 -3.84
N ILE A 16 -0.15 -19.15 -3.97
CA ILE A 16 0.42 -17.96 -4.60
C ILE A 16 1.50 -17.35 -3.70
N VAL A 17 1.28 -17.29 -2.39
CA VAL A 17 2.28 -16.81 -1.43
C VAL A 17 3.56 -17.65 -1.52
N GLU A 18 3.44 -18.98 -1.51
CA GLU A 18 4.58 -19.88 -1.58
C GLU A 18 5.26 -19.85 -2.95
N LYS A 19 4.49 -19.97 -4.04
CA LYS A 19 5.04 -20.08 -5.39
C LYS A 19 5.56 -18.76 -5.94
N LYS A 20 4.92 -17.63 -5.64
CA LYS A 20 5.29 -16.32 -6.20
C LYS A 20 6.07 -15.47 -5.21
N LEU A 21 5.62 -15.42 -3.96
CA LEU A 21 6.21 -14.54 -2.93
C LEU A 21 7.33 -15.22 -2.13
N LYS A 22 7.53 -16.53 -2.31
CA LYS A 22 8.66 -17.32 -1.78
C LYS A 22 8.75 -17.29 -0.24
N THR A 23 7.59 -17.28 0.41
CA THR A 23 7.42 -17.28 1.86
C THR A 23 6.11 -17.98 2.21
N THR A 24 5.69 -17.96 3.47
CA THR A 24 4.38 -18.45 3.91
C THR A 24 3.48 -17.31 4.42
N PRO A 25 2.14 -17.50 4.42
CA PRO A 25 1.20 -16.57 5.06
C PRO A 25 1.59 -16.22 6.50
N GLU A 26 1.98 -17.20 7.30
CA GLU A 26 2.37 -17.03 8.71
C GLU A 26 3.56 -16.10 8.85
N MET A 27 4.59 -16.29 8.01
CA MET A 27 5.79 -15.46 8.08
C MET A 27 5.51 -14.02 7.66
N ILE A 28 4.59 -13.78 6.72
CA ILE A 28 4.16 -12.43 6.35
C ILE A 28 3.39 -11.78 7.51
N ALA A 29 2.42 -12.49 8.09
CA ALA A 29 1.64 -12.00 9.23
C ALA A 29 2.55 -11.65 10.42
N GLU A 30 3.52 -12.51 10.72
CA GLU A 30 4.48 -12.31 11.81
C GLU A 30 5.40 -11.11 11.56
N VAL A 31 5.92 -10.96 10.33
CA VAL A 31 6.72 -9.78 9.96
C VAL A 31 5.88 -8.52 10.04
N ASN A 32 4.64 -8.54 9.56
CA ASN A 32 3.73 -7.39 9.67
C ASN A 32 3.52 -7.00 11.13
N TYR A 33 3.17 -7.96 11.99
CA TYR A 33 2.96 -7.73 13.42
C TYR A 33 4.21 -7.12 14.09
N ARG A 34 5.37 -7.77 13.95
CA ARG A 34 6.60 -7.31 14.61
C ARG A 34 7.13 -6.01 14.05
N LYS A 35 7.09 -5.82 12.73
CA LYS A 35 7.70 -4.66 12.05
C LYS A 35 6.73 -3.48 12.00
N ASN A 36 5.56 -3.67 11.39
CA ASN A 36 4.62 -2.59 11.13
C ASN A 36 3.89 -2.15 12.40
N LEU A 37 3.62 -3.07 13.34
CA LEU A 37 2.92 -2.73 14.57
C LEU A 37 3.87 -2.49 15.74
N VAL A 38 4.53 -3.53 16.24
CA VAL A 38 5.38 -3.42 17.44
C VAL A 38 6.57 -2.48 17.19
N GLY A 39 7.27 -2.64 16.07
CA GLY A 39 8.42 -1.80 15.71
C GLY A 39 8.05 -0.32 15.56
N SER A 40 6.95 -0.04 14.86
CA SER A 40 6.44 1.34 14.70
C SER A 40 6.00 1.94 16.03
N ALA A 41 5.32 1.17 16.88
CA ALA A 41 4.92 1.61 18.22
C ALA A 41 6.15 1.95 19.08
N GLN A 42 7.18 1.09 19.05
CA GLN A 42 8.43 1.34 19.76
C GLN A 42 9.17 2.58 19.24
N ALA A 43 9.07 2.87 17.95
CA ALA A 43 9.65 4.06 17.33
C ALA A 43 8.84 5.35 17.58
N GLY A 44 7.66 5.29 18.18
CA GLY A 44 6.76 6.43 18.30
C GLY A 44 6.22 6.92 16.94
N SER A 45 6.13 6.02 15.96
CA SER A 45 5.71 6.34 14.59
C SER A 45 4.19 6.48 14.48
N TYR A 46 3.75 7.31 13.54
CA TYR A 46 2.36 7.39 13.08
C TYR A 46 2.10 6.58 11.79
N GLY A 47 3.17 6.06 11.16
CA GLY A 47 3.10 5.15 10.01
C GLY A 47 3.28 3.71 10.46
N PHE A 48 2.19 2.95 10.51
CA PHE A 48 2.18 1.52 10.86
C PHE A 48 2.17 0.67 9.58
N ASN A 49 3.13 0.95 8.70
CA ASN A 49 3.26 0.34 7.39
C ASN A 49 4.74 0.12 7.03
N ALA A 50 5.00 -0.54 5.90
CA ALA A 50 6.35 -0.79 5.44
C ALA A 50 6.88 0.34 4.58
N HIS A 51 6.16 0.75 3.54
CA HIS A 51 6.64 1.78 2.61
C HIS A 51 5.54 2.52 1.83
N PHE A 52 4.42 2.88 2.47
CA PHE A 52 3.35 3.65 1.80
C PHE A 52 3.90 4.88 1.06
N ALA A 53 4.81 5.61 1.70
CA ALA A 53 5.43 6.83 1.16
C ALA A 53 6.12 6.62 -0.19
N ASN A 54 6.71 5.44 -0.44
CA ASN A 54 7.34 5.17 -1.73
C ASN A 54 6.31 5.13 -2.86
N ILE A 55 5.21 4.40 -2.65
CA ILE A 55 4.17 4.24 -3.67
C ILE A 55 3.40 5.54 -3.85
N VAL A 56 3.01 6.18 -2.74
CA VAL A 56 2.33 7.48 -2.75
C VAL A 56 3.19 8.52 -3.46
N GLY A 57 4.47 8.65 -3.09
CA GLY A 57 5.37 9.62 -3.70
C GLY A 57 5.59 9.40 -5.20
N ALA A 58 5.78 8.14 -5.61
CA ALA A 58 5.94 7.81 -7.03
C ALA A 58 4.69 8.18 -7.85
N ILE A 59 3.49 7.83 -7.35
CA ILE A 59 2.24 8.15 -8.03
C ILE A 59 1.99 9.66 -8.02
N PHE A 60 2.25 10.34 -6.90
CA PHE A 60 2.04 11.78 -6.75
C PHE A 60 2.85 12.57 -7.78
N LEU A 61 4.14 12.26 -7.88
CA LEU A 61 5.04 12.87 -8.87
C LEU A 61 4.58 12.60 -10.30
N ALA A 62 4.22 11.34 -10.61
CA ALA A 62 3.80 10.94 -11.94
C ALA A 62 2.48 11.57 -12.39
N THR A 63 1.60 11.92 -11.44
CA THR A 63 0.23 12.39 -11.71
C THR A 63 -0.02 13.84 -11.33
N GLY A 64 1.03 14.57 -10.91
CA GLY A 64 0.97 16.00 -10.63
C GLY A 64 0.17 16.36 -9.39
N GLN A 65 0.26 15.51 -8.37
CA GLN A 65 -0.25 15.82 -7.03
C GLN A 65 0.73 16.72 -6.29
N ASP A 66 0.34 17.20 -5.12
CA ASP A 66 1.20 18.01 -4.26
C ASP A 66 2.16 17.10 -3.46
N GLU A 67 3.45 17.12 -3.79
CA GLU A 67 4.46 16.25 -3.16
C GLU A 67 4.64 16.55 -1.67
N ALA A 68 4.34 17.76 -1.20
CA ALA A 68 4.40 18.05 0.24
C ALA A 68 3.36 17.24 1.03
N GLN A 69 2.24 16.88 0.38
CA GLN A 69 1.16 16.09 0.98
C GLN A 69 1.49 14.60 1.09
N ILE A 70 2.63 14.12 0.58
CA ILE A 70 3.09 12.74 0.83
C ILE A 70 3.21 12.47 2.34
N THR A 71 3.59 13.49 3.12
CA THR A 71 3.71 13.41 4.57
C THR A 71 2.41 12.94 5.24
N GLU A 72 1.27 13.46 4.81
CA GLU A 72 -0.06 13.10 5.33
C GLU A 72 -0.64 11.89 4.58
N GLY A 73 -0.47 11.85 3.26
CA GLY A 73 -0.96 10.83 2.34
C GLY A 73 -0.37 9.44 2.57
N ALA A 74 0.82 9.35 3.16
CA ALA A 74 1.49 8.08 3.46
C ALA A 74 1.19 7.53 4.86
N HIS A 75 0.39 8.23 5.67
CA HIS A 75 -0.05 7.71 6.96
C HIS A 75 -1.04 6.56 6.78
N GLY A 76 -0.93 5.57 7.65
CA GLY A 76 -1.84 4.45 7.66
C GLY A 76 -1.28 3.21 8.30
N ILE A 77 -2.14 2.20 8.36
CA ILE A 77 -1.91 0.93 9.04
C ILE A 77 -2.01 -0.19 8.00
N THR A 78 -1.07 -1.13 8.05
CA THR A 78 -1.17 -2.41 7.35
C THR A 78 -1.46 -3.53 8.34
N LEU A 79 -2.48 -4.33 8.05
CA LEU A 79 -2.82 -5.53 8.81
C LEU A 79 -2.65 -6.75 7.92
N ALA A 80 -2.20 -7.85 8.50
CA ALA A 80 -2.05 -9.11 7.79
C ALA A 80 -2.30 -10.26 8.76
N GLU A 81 -3.13 -11.22 8.35
CA GLU A 81 -3.62 -12.32 9.17
C GLU A 81 -3.71 -13.59 8.32
N VAL A 82 -3.62 -14.76 8.96
CA VAL A 82 -3.84 -16.04 8.30
C VAL A 82 -5.31 -16.41 8.45
N THR A 83 -6.00 -16.68 7.34
CA THR A 83 -7.42 -17.07 7.35
C THR A 83 -7.59 -18.49 7.91
N LEU A 84 -8.83 -18.89 8.18
CA LEU A 84 -9.14 -20.25 8.65
C LEU A 84 -8.74 -21.33 7.64
N GLU A 85 -8.79 -21.00 6.35
CA GLU A 85 -8.39 -21.84 5.22
C GLU A 85 -6.85 -21.88 5.05
N GLY A 86 -6.11 -21.09 5.83
CA GLY A 86 -4.66 -20.99 5.75
C GLY A 86 -4.16 -20.04 4.68
N ASP A 87 -5.01 -19.18 4.11
CA ASP A 87 -4.62 -18.15 3.15
C ASP A 87 -4.13 -16.88 3.86
N LEU A 88 -3.54 -15.94 3.12
CA LEU A 88 -3.13 -14.64 3.66
C LEU A 88 -4.21 -13.59 3.41
N TYR A 89 -4.84 -13.09 4.47
CA TYR A 89 -5.57 -11.83 4.42
C TYR A 89 -4.58 -10.67 4.64
N ILE A 90 -4.67 -9.63 3.83
CA ILE A 90 -3.89 -8.40 3.99
C ILE A 90 -4.77 -7.19 3.67
N SER A 91 -4.65 -6.14 4.48
CA SER A 91 -5.35 -4.88 4.26
C SER A 91 -4.50 -3.68 4.63
N ILE A 92 -4.83 -2.54 4.02
CA ILE A 92 -4.32 -1.24 4.39
C ILE A 92 -5.47 -0.29 4.72
N THR A 93 -5.22 0.64 5.63
CA THR A 93 -6.11 1.78 5.88
C THR A 93 -5.31 3.06 5.78
N MET A 94 -5.73 3.96 4.88
CA MET A 94 -5.15 5.29 4.68
C MET A 94 -6.19 6.35 5.05
N PRO A 95 -6.12 6.95 6.25
CA PRO A 95 -7.16 7.85 6.76
C PRO A 95 -7.06 9.29 6.22
N SER A 96 -5.95 9.63 5.57
CA SER A 96 -5.63 11.00 5.17
C SER A 96 -4.99 11.05 3.80
N LEU A 97 -5.66 10.56 2.74
CA LEU A 97 -5.13 10.62 1.38
C LEU A 97 -5.64 11.86 0.64
N GLU A 98 -4.84 12.92 0.60
CA GLU A 98 -5.12 14.14 -0.17
C GLU A 98 -4.69 13.99 -1.62
N ILE A 99 -5.67 13.85 -2.51
CA ILE A 99 -5.45 13.70 -3.95
C ILE A 99 -6.53 14.42 -4.76
N GLY A 100 -6.18 14.77 -5.99
CA GLY A 100 -7.07 15.42 -6.94
C GLY A 100 -6.78 15.02 -8.39
N THR A 101 -7.82 15.13 -9.22
CA THR A 101 -7.74 14.83 -10.66
C THR A 101 -8.00 16.07 -11.54
N VAL A 102 -8.12 17.24 -10.89
CA VAL A 102 -8.32 18.56 -11.49
C VAL A 102 -7.53 19.59 -10.65
N GLY A 103 -6.89 20.56 -11.31
CA GLY A 103 -6.16 21.65 -10.65
C GLY A 103 -4.69 21.34 -10.36
N GLY A 104 -3.92 22.35 -9.96
CA GLY A 104 -2.49 22.19 -9.65
C GLY A 104 -1.68 21.56 -10.79
N GLY A 105 -0.80 20.62 -10.43
CA GLY A 105 0.08 19.89 -11.35
C GLY A 105 -0.65 18.97 -12.33
N THR A 106 -1.90 18.59 -12.07
CA THR A 106 -2.70 17.70 -12.96
C THR A 106 -2.99 18.32 -14.34
N ARG A 107 -2.70 19.61 -14.53
CA ARG A 107 -2.83 20.34 -15.80
C ARG A 107 -1.61 20.19 -16.71
N VAL A 108 -0.46 19.78 -16.17
CA VAL A 108 0.76 19.58 -16.96
C VAL A 108 0.54 18.40 -17.91
N PRO A 109 0.88 18.50 -19.21
CA PRO A 109 0.53 17.49 -20.22
C PRO A 109 0.95 16.07 -19.84
N SER A 110 2.18 15.87 -19.36
CA SER A 110 2.70 14.55 -18.93
C SER A 110 1.93 13.95 -17.75
N GLN A 111 1.67 14.74 -16.72
CA GLN A 111 0.93 14.30 -15.53
C GLN A 111 -0.54 14.02 -15.87
N ARG A 112 -1.13 14.81 -16.76
CA ARG A 112 -2.48 14.58 -17.29
C ARG A 112 -2.56 13.28 -18.09
N GLU A 113 -1.54 12.95 -18.86
CA GLU A 113 -1.45 11.68 -19.59
C GLU A 113 -1.40 10.49 -18.62
N ALA A 114 -0.59 10.57 -17.55
CA ALA A 114 -0.57 9.53 -16.52
C ALA A 114 -1.96 9.31 -15.88
N LEU A 115 -2.69 10.39 -15.55
CA LEU A 115 -4.08 10.31 -15.08
C LEU A 115 -5.03 9.70 -16.14
N SER A 116 -4.75 9.94 -17.43
CA SER A 116 -5.55 9.41 -18.54
C SER A 116 -5.35 7.92 -18.74
N ILE A 117 -4.12 7.40 -18.56
CA ILE A 117 -3.82 5.95 -18.58
C ILE A 117 -4.66 5.20 -17.54
N MET A 118 -4.82 5.78 -16.35
CA MET A 118 -5.68 5.24 -15.28
C MET A 118 -7.18 5.51 -15.49
N GLY A 119 -7.54 6.28 -16.52
CA GLY A 119 -8.93 6.67 -16.80
C GLY A 119 -9.55 7.50 -15.68
N VAL A 120 -8.78 8.43 -15.10
CA VAL A 120 -9.20 9.33 -14.01
C VAL A 120 -8.88 10.80 -14.27
N ALA A 121 -8.42 11.18 -15.47
CA ALA A 121 -8.19 12.58 -15.81
C ALA A 121 -9.49 13.41 -15.78
N GLY A 122 -9.46 14.59 -15.16
CA GLY A 122 -10.64 15.46 -15.04
C GLY A 122 -11.52 15.14 -13.82
N GLY A 123 -12.62 15.89 -13.64
CA GLY A 123 -13.49 15.77 -12.47
C GLY A 123 -14.33 14.49 -12.45
N GLY A 124 -14.60 13.93 -13.63
CA GLY A 124 -15.58 12.87 -13.85
C GLY A 124 -17.02 13.37 -13.71
N GLU A 125 -17.98 12.52 -14.07
CA GLU A 125 -19.41 12.81 -14.01
C GLU A 125 -20.12 11.73 -13.17
N PRO A 126 -20.69 12.07 -11.99
CA PRO A 126 -20.71 13.39 -11.37
C PRO A 126 -19.33 13.84 -10.85
N ALA A 127 -19.16 15.15 -10.67
CA ALA A 127 -17.92 15.74 -10.19
C ALA A 127 -17.38 15.05 -8.91
N GLY A 128 -16.09 14.69 -8.95
CA GLY A 128 -15.39 14.05 -7.84
C GLY A 128 -15.31 12.52 -7.94
N ILE A 129 -16.03 11.88 -8.87
CA ILE A 129 -15.98 10.43 -9.05
C ILE A 129 -14.57 9.95 -9.47
N ASN A 130 -13.89 10.71 -10.34
CA ASN A 130 -12.54 10.38 -10.76
C ASN A 130 -11.54 10.46 -9.60
N ALA A 131 -11.68 11.45 -8.72
CA ALA A 131 -10.83 11.57 -7.54
C ALA A 131 -11.12 10.47 -6.49
N LYS A 132 -12.30 9.85 -6.49
CA LYS A 132 -12.59 8.66 -5.66
C LYS A 132 -11.95 7.42 -6.26
N LYS A 133 -12.19 7.17 -7.55
CA LYS A 133 -11.55 6.07 -8.30
C LYS A 133 -10.01 6.15 -8.23
N PHE A 134 -9.45 7.35 -8.32
CA PHE A 134 -8.00 7.53 -8.19
C PHE A 134 -7.50 7.15 -6.79
N ALA A 135 -8.27 7.43 -5.72
CA ALA A 135 -7.91 7.01 -4.36
C ALA A 135 -7.89 5.49 -4.22
N GLU A 136 -8.87 4.80 -4.83
CA GLU A 136 -8.93 3.33 -4.86
C GLU A 136 -7.72 2.74 -5.60
N ILE A 137 -7.32 3.34 -6.73
CA ILE A 137 -6.14 2.92 -7.48
C ILE A 137 -4.86 3.09 -6.64
N VAL A 138 -4.69 4.25 -6.01
CA VAL A 138 -3.54 4.52 -5.12
C VAL A 138 -3.50 3.50 -3.99
N ALA A 139 -4.63 3.26 -3.32
CA ALA A 139 -4.70 2.29 -2.23
C ALA A 139 -4.39 0.85 -2.70
N GLY A 140 -4.91 0.43 -3.86
CA GLY A 140 -4.58 -0.86 -4.45
C GLY A 140 -3.08 -1.00 -4.77
N ALA A 141 -2.46 0.06 -5.30
CA ALA A 141 -1.03 0.09 -5.56
C ALA A 141 -0.20 0.02 -4.26
N VAL A 142 -0.62 0.74 -3.22
CA VAL A 142 0.02 0.70 -1.89
C VAL A 142 -0.09 -0.71 -1.29
N LEU A 143 -1.26 -1.34 -1.35
CA LEU A 143 -1.49 -2.71 -0.86
C LEU A 143 -0.58 -3.72 -1.58
N ALA A 144 -0.48 -3.61 -2.91
CA ALA A 144 0.41 -4.45 -3.71
C ALA A 144 1.88 -4.24 -3.33
N GLY A 145 2.28 -2.99 -3.13
CA GLY A 145 3.61 -2.63 -2.63
C GLY A 145 3.90 -3.25 -1.27
N GLU A 146 3.00 -3.12 -0.30
CA GLU A 146 3.16 -3.71 1.04
C GLU A 146 3.29 -5.22 0.97
N LEU A 147 2.39 -5.90 0.26
CA LEU A 147 2.43 -7.36 0.08
C LEU A 147 3.80 -7.80 -0.44
N SER A 148 4.30 -7.12 -1.48
CA SER A 148 5.60 -7.45 -2.07
C SER A 148 6.76 -7.24 -1.11
N LEU A 149 6.79 -6.13 -0.36
CA LEU A 149 7.91 -5.82 0.54
C LEU A 149 7.88 -6.70 1.79
N LEU A 150 6.71 -6.86 2.41
CA LEU A 150 6.55 -7.74 3.58
C LEU A 150 6.94 -9.17 3.23
N ALA A 151 6.54 -9.67 2.06
CA ALA A 151 6.95 -10.98 1.60
C ALA A 151 8.46 -11.11 1.37
N ALA A 152 9.09 -10.10 0.75
CA ALA A 152 10.53 -10.11 0.53
C ALA A 152 11.33 -10.13 1.86
N ILE A 153 10.85 -9.42 2.88
CA ILE A 153 11.42 -9.46 4.23
C ILE A 153 11.17 -10.85 4.85
N ALA A 154 9.94 -11.34 4.82
CA ALA A 154 9.55 -12.64 5.36
C ALA A 154 10.36 -13.81 4.76
N ALA A 155 10.57 -13.81 3.44
CA ALA A 155 11.38 -14.81 2.74
C ALA A 155 12.84 -14.83 3.23
N LYS A 156 13.43 -13.66 3.50
CA LYS A 156 14.79 -13.55 4.06
C LYS A 156 14.85 -14.09 5.49
N HIS A 157 13.84 -13.79 6.30
CA HIS A 157 13.73 -14.33 7.66
C HIS A 157 13.58 -15.85 7.65
N LEU A 158 12.77 -16.39 6.75
CA LEU A 158 12.59 -17.83 6.56
C LEU A 158 13.90 -18.50 6.15
N ALA A 159 14.61 -17.96 5.16
CA ALA A 159 15.91 -18.48 4.72
C ALA A 159 16.95 -18.47 5.85
N LYS A 160 16.97 -17.41 6.67
CA LYS A 160 17.85 -17.32 7.84
C LYS A 160 17.49 -18.38 8.89
N ALA A 161 16.22 -18.52 9.23
CA ALA A 161 15.75 -19.52 10.19
C ALA A 161 16.09 -20.94 9.73
N HIS A 162 15.89 -21.26 8.45
CA HIS A 162 16.25 -22.55 7.86
C HIS A 162 17.76 -22.82 7.96
N LYS A 163 18.59 -21.81 7.67
CA LYS A 163 20.05 -21.93 7.80
C LYS A 163 20.50 -22.12 9.26
N GLU A 164 19.89 -21.43 10.21
CA GLU A 164 20.26 -21.49 11.62
C GLU A 164 19.70 -22.72 12.35
N LEU A 165 18.52 -23.20 11.95
CA LEU A 165 17.80 -24.29 12.62
C LEU A 165 17.88 -25.63 11.88
N GLY A 166 18.49 -25.68 10.69
CA GLY A 166 18.79 -26.91 9.96
C GLY A 166 17.57 -27.72 9.51
N ARG A 167 16.39 -27.09 9.47
CA ARG A 167 15.11 -27.66 9.07
C ARG A 167 14.21 -26.58 8.48
#